data_AF-A0A0Q5D2Z0-F1
#
_entry.id   AF-A0A0Q5D2Z0-F1
#
_cell.length_a   1.000
_cell.length_b   1.000
_cell.length_c   1.000
_cell.angle_alpha   90.00
_cell.angle_beta   90.00
_cell.angle_gamma   90.00
#
_symmetry.space_group_name_H-M   'P 1'
#
loop_
_entity.id
_entity.type
_entity.pdbx_description
1 polymer ?
#
loop_
_entity_poly.entity_id
_entity_poly.type
_entity_poly.pdbx_seq_one_letter_code
_entity_poly.pdbx_strand_id
1 'polypeptide(L)'
;MDNIIRPTFGAPRRTEATDPRRVQVLTQRVYGEAHGCRVCLVHDESAPEGDVYKVVVGFLTDDEVSTVAILPATPEGDTDCEIVALAILRTLGMIEARLEPPGSA
;
A
#
# COMPACT_ATOMS: atom_id res chain seq x y z
N MET A 1 31.54 23.89 -17.87
CA MET A 1 30.13 23.63 -17.52
C MET A 1 29.68 22.48 -18.41
N ASP A 2 29.76 21.25 -17.91
CA ASP A 2 29.33 20.05 -18.64
C ASP A 2 28.52 19.17 -17.68
N ASN A 3 27.23 19.52 -17.52
CA ASN A 3 26.26 18.67 -16.84
C ASN A 3 25.48 17.89 -17.89
N ILE A 4 26.16 17.00 -18.60
CA ILE A 4 25.54 16.09 -19.56
C ILE A 4 25.17 14.82 -18.81
N ILE A 5 23.89 14.63 -18.50
CA ILE A 5 23.36 13.34 -18.06
C ILE A 5 23.42 12.40 -19.26
N ARG A 6 24.24 11.35 -19.18
CA ARG A 6 24.29 10.29 -20.21
C ARG A 6 23.42 9.12 -19.73
N PRO A 7 22.22 8.92 -20.29
CA PRO A 7 21.43 7.75 -19.97
C PRO A 7 22.14 6.52 -20.52
N THR A 8 22.57 5.63 -19.63
CA THR A 8 23.19 4.36 -20.02
C THR A 8 22.09 3.40 -20.47
N PHE A 9 21.73 3.45 -21.75
CA PHE A 9 20.83 2.46 -22.34
C PHE A 9 21.56 1.10 -22.44
N GLY A 10 20.98 0.05 -21.88
CA GLY A 10 21.49 -1.32 -22.01
C GLY A 10 22.40 -1.83 -20.88
N ALA A 11 22.67 -1.03 -19.84
CA ALA A 11 23.26 -1.58 -18.63
C ALA A 11 22.21 -2.50 -17.95
N PRO A 12 22.50 -3.79 -17.71
CA PRO A 12 21.59 -4.64 -16.95
C PRO A 12 21.37 -3.98 -15.59
N ARG A 13 20.10 -3.69 -15.27
CA ARG A 13 19.73 -3.21 -13.94
C ARG A 13 20.35 -4.14 -12.92
N ARG A 14 21.13 -3.59 -12.00
CA ARG A 14 21.66 -4.34 -10.87
C ARG A 14 20.44 -4.93 -10.16
N THR A 15 20.32 -6.26 -10.23
CA THR A 15 19.29 -6.98 -9.49
C THR A 15 19.66 -6.82 -8.02
N GLU A 16 19.03 -5.87 -7.34
CA GLU A 16 19.03 -5.92 -5.88
C GLU A 16 18.44 -7.28 -5.49
N ALA A 17 19.06 -7.92 -4.50
CA ALA A 17 18.58 -9.20 -4.01
C ALA A 17 17.15 -9.00 -3.51
N THR A 18 16.18 -9.46 -4.30
CA THR A 18 14.78 -9.51 -3.89
C THR A 18 14.74 -10.41 -2.67
N ASP A 19 14.48 -9.82 -1.49
CA ASP A 19 14.11 -10.62 -0.32
C ASP A 19 12.91 -11.48 -0.75
N PRO A 20 13.00 -12.82 -0.72
CA PRO A 20 11.90 -13.68 -1.13
C PRO A 20 10.62 -13.48 -0.30
N ARG A 21 10.70 -12.72 0.81
CA ARG A 21 9.55 -12.30 1.61
C ARG A 21 8.86 -11.05 1.08
N ARG A 22 9.53 -10.22 0.26
CA ARG A 22 8.97 -9.01 -0.32
C ARG A 22 8.34 -9.34 -1.67
N VAL A 23 7.02 -9.27 -1.72
CA VAL A 23 6.25 -9.42 -2.96
C VAL A 23 5.97 -8.05 -3.52
N GLN A 24 6.41 -7.78 -4.74
CA GLN A 24 6.03 -6.56 -5.44
C GLN A 24 4.58 -6.69 -5.88
N VAL A 25 3.73 -5.82 -5.34
CA VAL A 25 2.29 -5.82 -5.60
C VAL A 25 1.91 -4.57 -6.36
N LEU A 26 1.05 -4.72 -7.38
CA LEU A 26 0.45 -3.58 -8.07
C LEU A 26 -0.82 -3.16 -7.32
N THR A 27 -0.88 -1.89 -6.95
CA THR A 27 -2.07 -1.32 -6.31
C THR A 27 -3.23 -1.28 -7.31
N GLN A 28 -4.34 -1.93 -6.97
CA GLN A 28 -5.56 -1.90 -7.78
C GLN A 28 -6.39 -0.64 -7.48
N ARG A 29 -6.49 -0.27 -6.21
CA ARG A 29 -7.26 0.89 -5.74
C ARG A 29 -6.59 1.52 -4.51
N VAL A 30 -6.53 2.85 -4.45
CA VAL A 30 -6.14 3.59 -3.24
C VAL A 30 -7.42 4.05 -2.55
N TYR A 31 -7.59 3.73 -1.28
CA TYR A 31 -8.76 4.18 -0.51
C TYR A 31 -8.53 5.55 0.14
N GLY A 32 -7.30 5.82 0.56
CA GLY A 32 -6.95 7.11 1.14
C GLY A 32 -5.66 7.09 1.96
N GLU A 33 -5.41 8.21 2.62
CA GLU A 33 -4.25 8.46 3.46
C GLU A 33 -4.69 9.11 4.77
N ALA A 34 -4.09 8.71 5.89
CA ALA A 34 -4.32 9.29 7.22
C ALA A 34 -3.15 8.96 8.14
N HIS A 35 -2.78 9.87 9.04
CA HIS A 35 -1.68 9.69 10.00
C HIS A 35 -0.35 9.20 9.39
N GLY A 36 0.02 9.72 8.21
CA GLY A 36 1.26 9.34 7.52
C GLY A 36 1.25 7.92 6.89
N CYS A 37 0.10 7.25 6.86
CA CYS A 37 -0.10 5.94 6.26
C CYS A 37 -1.00 6.02 5.02
N ARG A 38 -0.79 5.13 4.06
CA ARG A 38 -1.66 4.90 2.90
C ARG A 38 -2.36 3.55 3.02
N VAL A 39 -3.66 3.52 2.70
CA VAL A 39 -4.48 2.31 2.68
C VAL A 39 -4.87 1.98 1.24
N CYS A 40 -4.58 0.77 0.80
CA CYS A 40 -4.75 0.33 -0.58
C CYS A 40 -5.39 -1.05 -0.70
N LEU A 41 -5.97 -1.31 -1.86
CA LEU A 41 -6.36 -2.62 -2.36
C LEU A 41 -5.29 -3.16 -3.29
N VAL A 42 -4.96 -4.44 -3.13
CA VAL A 42 -4.13 -5.23 -4.03
C VAL A 42 -4.95 -6.43 -4.48
N HIS A 43 -4.92 -6.72 -5.78
CA HIS A 43 -5.44 -7.96 -6.34
C HIS A 43 -4.29 -8.94 -6.52
N ASP A 44 -4.39 -10.13 -5.96
CA ASP A 44 -3.36 -11.16 -6.03
C ASP A 44 -3.97 -12.49 -6.48
N GLU A 45 -3.84 -12.74 -7.78
CA GLU A 45 -4.29 -13.99 -8.43
C GLU A 45 -3.36 -15.18 -8.15
N SER A 46 -2.17 -14.92 -7.60
CA SER A 46 -1.10 -15.90 -7.38
C SER A 46 -0.90 -16.25 -5.90
N ALA A 47 -1.79 -15.78 -5.02
CA ALA A 47 -1.70 -16.08 -3.60
C ALA A 47 -1.92 -17.60 -3.35
N PRO A 48 -1.32 -18.18 -2.30
CA PRO A 48 -1.52 -19.59 -1.98
C PRO A 48 -2.97 -19.94 -1.65
N GLU A 49 -3.79 -18.96 -1.25
CA GLU A 49 -5.23 -19.08 -1.03
C GLU A 49 -6.05 -19.07 -2.35
N GLY A 50 -5.42 -18.79 -3.49
CA GLY A 50 -6.06 -18.58 -4.79
C GLY A 50 -6.24 -17.09 -5.10
N ASP A 51 -7.26 -16.77 -5.89
CA ASP A 51 -7.56 -15.41 -6.32
C ASP A 51 -8.19 -14.58 -5.18
N VAL A 52 -7.44 -13.57 -4.71
CA VAL A 52 -7.80 -12.79 -3.52
C VAL A 52 -7.60 -11.29 -3.69
N TYR A 53 -8.39 -10.53 -2.96
CA TYR A 53 -8.13 -9.14 -2.64
C TYR A 53 -7.42 -9.01 -1.29
N LYS A 54 -6.43 -8.13 -1.23
CA LYS A 54 -5.66 -7.80 -0.03
C LYS A 54 -5.82 -6.33 0.28
N VAL A 55 -6.29 -6.02 1.48
CA VAL A 55 -6.19 -4.66 2.03
C VAL A 55 -4.80 -4.54 2.65
N VAL A 56 -4.06 -3.51 2.24
CA VAL A 56 -2.69 -3.26 2.71
C VAL A 56 -2.55 -1.84 3.26
N VAL A 57 -1.67 -1.70 4.25
CA VAL A 57 -1.31 -0.41 4.86
C VAL A 57 0.20 -0.25 4.84
N GLY A 58 0.69 0.89 4.37
CA GLY A 58 2.11 1.24 4.41
C GLY A 58 2.32 2.68 4.81
N PHE A 59 3.53 3.01 5.27
CA PHE A 59 3.91 4.40 5.51
C PHE A 59 4.09 5.14 4.18
N LEU A 60 3.77 6.43 4.14
CA LEU A 60 3.96 7.25 2.93
C LEU A 60 5.43 7.45 2.55
N THR A 61 6.32 7.24 3.51
CA THR A 61 7.77 7.43 3.38
C THR A 61 8.53 6.15 3.04
N ASP A 62 7.83 5.03 2.94
CA ASP A 62 8.40 3.70 2.71
C ASP A 62 7.64 3.00 1.59
N ASP A 63 8.33 2.11 0.88
CA ASP A 63 7.73 1.25 -0.15
C ASP A 63 7.22 -0.07 0.47
N GLU A 64 7.45 -0.30 1.76
CA GLU A 64 6.92 -1.46 2.49
C GLU A 64 5.45 -1.29 2.90
N VAL A 65 4.67 -2.34 2.65
CA VAL A 65 3.25 -2.44 3.04
C VAL A 65 3.00 -3.71 3.83
N SER A 66 2.06 -3.65 4.76
CA SER A 66 1.58 -4.78 5.55
C SER A 66 0.14 -5.13 5.18
N THR A 67 -0.13 -6.41 4.95
CA THR A 67 -1.49 -6.92 4.72
C THR A 67 -2.27 -6.95 6.02
N VAL A 68 -3.46 -6.36 6.01
CA VAL A 68 -4.36 -6.26 7.17
C VAL A 68 -5.65 -7.06 6.99
N ALA A 69 -6.01 -7.40 5.75
CA ALA A 69 -7.08 -8.34 5.43
C ALA A 69 -6.81 -9.05 4.10
N ILE A 70 -7.28 -10.29 4.00
CA ILE A 70 -7.28 -11.10 2.78
C ILE A 70 -8.71 -11.61 2.58
N LEU A 71 -9.30 -11.33 1.43
CA LEU A 71 -10.69 -11.63 1.11
C LEU A 71 -10.75 -12.28 -0.29
N PRO A 72 -11.72 -13.17 -0.56
CA PRO A 72 -11.84 -13.77 -1.88
C PRO A 72 -12.14 -12.71 -2.94
N ALA A 73 -11.67 -12.91 -4.17
CA ALA A 73 -11.91 -11.99 -5.29
C ALA A 73 -13.35 -12.06 -5.86
N THR A 74 -14.35 -11.85 -4.99
CA THR A 74 -15.77 -11.81 -5.34
C THR A 74 -16.34 -10.40 -5.13
N PRO A 75 -17.53 -10.08 -5.66
CA PRO A 75 -18.19 -8.79 -5.40
C PRO A 75 -18.42 -8.51 -3.90
N GLU A 76 -18.77 -9.55 -3.13
CA GLU A 76 -18.90 -9.46 -1.69
C GLU A 76 -17.54 -9.19 -1.02
N GLY A 77 -16.49 -9.87 -1.47
CA GLY A 77 -15.13 -9.64 -0.99
C GLY A 77 -14.63 -8.22 -1.26
N ASP A 78 -14.96 -7.63 -2.43
CA ASP A 78 -14.61 -6.23 -2.72
C ASP A 78 -15.33 -5.25 -1.78
N THR A 79 -16.61 -5.52 -1.48
CA THR A 79 -17.40 -4.72 -0.53
C THR A 79 -16.80 -4.83 0.88
N ASP A 80 -16.44 -6.02 1.32
CA ASP A 80 -15.80 -6.24 2.62
C ASP A 80 -14.43 -5.55 2.68
N CYS A 81 -13.65 -5.57 1.59
CA CYS A 81 -12.40 -4.82 1.49
C CYS A 81 -12.60 -3.31 1.69
N GLU A 82 -13.65 -2.74 1.08
CA GLU A 82 -13.98 -1.32 1.24
C GLU A 82 -14.35 -1.00 2.70
N ILE A 83 -15.16 -1.83 3.34
CA ILE A 83 -15.53 -1.67 4.76
C ILE A 83 -14.28 -1.70 5.64
N VAL A 84 -13.39 -2.67 5.44
CA VAL A 84 -12.12 -2.78 6.20
C VAL A 84 -11.24 -1.56 5.97
N ALA A 85 -11.06 -1.13 4.72
CA ALA A 85 -10.23 0.02 4.40
C ALA A 85 -10.74 1.32 5.04
N LEU A 86 -12.05 1.55 4.99
CA LEU A 86 -12.69 2.71 5.62
C LEU A 86 -12.57 2.67 7.14
N ALA A 87 -12.72 1.49 7.76
CA ALA A 87 -12.51 1.33 9.20
C ALA A 87 -11.08 1.72 9.61
N ILE A 88 -10.08 1.26 8.86
CA ILE A 88 -8.67 1.58 9.11
C ILE A 88 -8.41 3.08 8.95
N LEU A 89 -8.86 3.67 7.84
CA LEU A 89 -8.72 5.12 7.62
C LEU A 89 -9.36 5.92 8.75
N ARG A 90 -10.54 5.49 9.21
CA ARG A 90 -11.21 6.15 10.33
C ARG A 90 -10.40 6.03 11.61
N THR A 91 -9.85 4.85 11.92
CA THR A 91 -8.98 4.64 13.08
C THR A 91 -7.73 5.50 13.01
N LEU A 92 -7.04 5.57 11.87
CA LEU A 92 -5.86 6.40 11.67
C LEU A 92 -6.19 7.89 11.87
N GLY A 93 -7.30 8.36 11.28
CA GLY A 93 -7.75 9.75 11.49
C GLY A 93 -8.12 10.07 12.93
N MET A 94 -8.63 9.10 13.70
CA MET A 94 -8.87 9.28 15.15
C MET A 94 -7.56 9.39 15.95
N ILE A 95 -6.52 8.66 15.56
CA ILE A 95 -5.19 8.73 16.18
C ILE A 95 -4.56 10.09 15.90
N GLU A 96 -4.61 10.54 14.65
CA GLU A 96 -4.12 11.85 14.21
C GLU A 96 -4.78 13.00 14.98
N ALA A 97 -6.12 13.01 15.02
CA ALA A 97 -6.89 14.03 15.75
C ALA A 97 -6.63 14.05 17.27
N ARG A 98 -6.17 12.94 17.85
CA ARG A 98 -5.79 12.89 19.28
C ARG A 98 -4.40 13.47 19.52
N LEU A 99 -3.52 13.43 18.53
CA LEU A 99 -2.15 13.94 18.61
C LEU A 99 -2.07 15.44 18.31
N GLU A 100 -3.02 15.98 17.55
CA GLU A 100 -3.21 17.41 17.41
C GLU A 100 -3.82 18.00 18.69
N PRO A 101 -3.14 18.92 19.41
CA PRO A 101 -3.74 19.58 20.56
C PRO A 101 -4.91 20.46 20.08
N PRO A 102 -6.02 20.54 20.85
CA PRO A 102 -7.12 21.42 20.51
C PRO A 102 -6.63 22.87 20.54
N GLY A 103 -6.44 23.48 19.36
CA GLY A 103 -6.11 24.91 19.22
C GLY A 103 -4.99 25.30 18.25
N SER A 104 -4.52 24.43 17.35
CA SER A 104 -3.54 24.81 16.31
C SER A 104 -4.15 25.11 14.93
N ALA A 105 -5.31 25.78 14.88
CA ALA A 105 -5.92 26.30 13.66
C ALA A 105 -6.08 27.82 13.73
#